data_AF-X6MEN2-F1
#
_entry.id   AF-X6MEN2-F1
#
_cell.length_a   1.000
_cell.length_b   1.000
_cell.length_c   1.000
_cell.angle_alpha   90.00
_cell.angle_beta   90.00
_cell.angle_gamma   90.00
#
_symmetry.space_group_name_H-M   'P 1'
#
loop_
_entity.id
_entity.type
_entity.pdbx_description
1 polymer ?
#
loop_
_entity_poly.entity_id
_entity_poly.type
_entity_poly.pdbx_seq_one_letter_code
_entity_poly.pdbx_strand_id
1 'polypeptide(L)'
;MKLNGVQVNVLFSCLTDRAKDNNKDIRQSCAKAIGYLSRKLNEKQIDYAFQYLVNGLKDEDKYVCKSCIESLEVLSAILNPIQLEEVFKVLLNVSKNLMKSYNSQQKDSECIKALQAISVKLNDHQLYLLVEHLLEKAKHRPTVYTYNALSEMSKDMWKRVIITVLKKEENQNKLMNKDSQTKKWNYWHLVYFWLILVFN
;
A
#
# COMPACT_ATOMS: atom_id res chain seq x y z
N MET A 1 12.32 -5.78 28.37
CA MET A 1 13.46 -6.71 28.18
C MET A 1 14.40 -6.15 27.12
N LYS A 2 15.70 -5.96 27.42
CA LYS A 2 16.68 -5.45 26.45
C LYS A 2 17.37 -6.64 25.76
N LEU A 3 16.85 -7.03 24.59
CA LEU A 3 17.48 -8.07 23.74
C LEU A 3 18.82 -7.59 23.18
N ASN A 4 19.84 -8.45 23.19
CA ASN A 4 21.10 -8.27 22.46
C ASN A 4 21.01 -8.81 21.02
N GLY A 5 22.02 -8.54 20.18
CA GLY A 5 22.00 -8.92 18.76
C GLY A 5 21.86 -10.43 18.51
N VAL A 6 22.52 -11.27 19.32
CA VAL A 6 22.42 -12.74 19.21
C VAL A 6 20.99 -13.19 19.54
N GLN A 7 20.39 -12.65 20.60
CA GLN A 7 19.02 -12.96 21.00
C GLN A 7 18.00 -12.52 19.94
N VAL A 8 18.19 -11.36 19.32
CA VAL A 8 17.35 -10.90 18.20
C VAL A 8 17.44 -11.87 17.03
N ASN A 9 18.64 -12.32 16.65
CA ASN A 9 18.82 -13.24 15.53
C ASN A 9 18.15 -14.60 15.79
N VAL A 10 18.34 -15.16 16.99
CA VAL A 10 17.72 -16.44 17.38
C VAL A 10 16.19 -16.31 17.39
N LEU A 11 15.67 -15.23 17.98
CA LEU A 11 14.25 -14.98 18.04
C LEU A 11 13.65 -14.79 16.64
N PHE A 12 14.30 -13.98 15.79
CA PHE A 12 13.85 -13.77 14.42
C PHE A 12 13.82 -15.10 13.65
N SER A 13 14.89 -15.90 13.73
CA SER A 13 14.93 -17.22 13.08
C SER A 13 13.78 -18.12 13.53
N CYS A 14 13.52 -18.19 14.84
CA CYS A 14 12.41 -18.95 15.39
C CYS A 14 11.06 -18.45 14.86
N LEU A 15 10.82 -17.12 14.88
CA LEU A 15 9.59 -16.54 14.35
C LEU A 15 9.40 -16.84 12.87
N THR A 16 10.46 -16.78 12.06
CA THR A 16 10.38 -17.05 10.62
C THR A 16 10.12 -18.52 10.30
N ASP A 17 10.52 -19.43 11.18
CA ASP A 17 10.21 -20.85 11.07
C ASP A 17 8.75 -21.13 11.45
N ARG A 18 8.34 -20.65 12.63
CA ARG A 18 6.97 -20.81 13.17
C ARG A 18 5.92 -20.03 12.36
N ALA A 19 6.33 -19.01 11.62
CA ALA A 19 5.49 -18.26 10.68
C ALA A 19 4.82 -19.13 9.60
N LYS A 20 5.32 -20.35 9.36
CA LYS A 20 4.80 -21.32 8.38
C LYS A 20 3.92 -22.41 9.01
N ASP A 21 3.63 -22.30 10.30
CA ASP A 21 2.84 -23.29 11.04
C ASP A 21 1.39 -23.35 10.52
N ASN A 22 0.78 -24.54 10.55
CA ASN A 22 -0.61 -24.73 10.13
C ASN A 22 -1.60 -24.03 11.09
N ASN A 23 -1.22 -23.81 12.35
CA ASN A 23 -2.01 -23.10 13.31
C ASN A 23 -1.97 -21.58 13.06
N LYS A 24 -3.14 -21.04 12.72
CA LYS A 24 -3.33 -19.60 12.49
C LYS A 24 -2.95 -18.71 13.68
N ASP A 25 -3.15 -19.15 14.92
CA ASP A 25 -2.83 -18.35 16.11
C ASP A 25 -1.31 -18.21 16.27
N ILE A 26 -0.57 -19.25 15.85
CA ILE A 26 0.90 -19.22 15.79
C ILE A 26 1.35 -18.26 14.69
N ARG A 27 0.79 -18.36 13.47
CA ARG A 27 1.14 -17.43 12.37
C ARG A 27 0.82 -15.99 12.72
N GLN A 28 -0.36 -15.73 13.30
CA GLN A 28 -0.79 -14.41 13.76
C GLN A 28 0.19 -13.84 14.78
N SER A 29 0.58 -14.66 15.77
CA SER A 29 1.54 -14.25 16.80
C SER A 29 2.92 -13.96 16.21
N CYS A 30 3.35 -14.76 15.21
CA CYS A 30 4.61 -14.53 14.50
C CYS A 30 4.59 -13.21 13.72
N ALA A 31 3.51 -12.91 12.99
CA ALA A 31 3.35 -11.64 12.28
C ALA A 31 3.49 -10.44 13.23
N LYS A 32 2.74 -10.43 14.34
CA LYS A 32 2.83 -9.37 15.35
C LYS A 32 4.24 -9.25 15.92
N ALA A 33 4.85 -10.37 16.30
CA ALA A 33 6.18 -10.38 16.89
C ALA A 33 7.24 -9.84 15.91
N ILE A 34 7.17 -10.20 14.62
CA ILE A 34 8.03 -9.65 13.57
C ILE A 34 7.86 -8.13 13.46
N GLY A 35 6.62 -7.63 13.48
CA GLY A 35 6.33 -6.19 13.52
C GLY A 35 7.00 -5.48 14.70
N TYR A 36 6.92 -6.04 15.91
CA TYR A 36 7.57 -5.48 17.10
C TYR A 36 9.10 -5.55 17.04
N LEU A 37 9.66 -6.61 16.45
CA LEU A 37 11.10 -6.81 16.30
C LEU A 37 11.73 -5.94 15.22
N SER A 38 10.93 -5.46 14.24
CA SER A 38 11.38 -4.70 13.06
C SER A 38 12.50 -3.69 13.35
N ARG A 39 12.36 -2.86 14.40
CA ARG A 39 13.34 -1.82 14.78
C ARG A 39 14.69 -2.33 15.25
N LYS A 40 14.81 -3.64 15.49
CA LYS A 40 16.05 -4.31 15.94
C LYS A 40 16.65 -5.22 14.87
N LEU A 41 15.94 -5.40 13.76
CA LEU A 41 16.39 -6.23 12.66
C LEU A 41 17.49 -5.51 11.86
N ASN A 42 18.43 -6.28 11.33
CA ASN A 42 19.36 -5.77 10.31
C ASN A 42 18.66 -5.71 8.94
N GLU A 43 19.29 -5.06 7.97
CA GLU A 43 18.74 -4.85 6.62
C GLU A 43 18.25 -6.14 5.95
N LYS A 44 19.07 -7.20 5.95
CA LYS A 44 18.71 -8.50 5.38
C LYS A 44 17.49 -9.12 6.07
N GLN A 45 17.36 -8.95 7.38
CA GLN A 45 16.20 -9.43 8.14
C GLN A 45 14.95 -8.59 7.86
N ILE A 46 15.10 -7.28 7.63
CA ILE A 46 14.00 -6.40 7.23
C ILE A 46 13.44 -6.86 5.88
N ASP A 47 14.28 -7.17 4.90
CA ASP A 47 13.82 -7.64 3.59
C ASP A 47 13.02 -8.95 3.70
N TYR A 48 13.49 -9.89 4.53
CA TYR A 48 12.77 -11.13 4.77
C TYR A 48 11.45 -10.90 5.53
N ALA A 49 11.47 -10.07 6.57
CA ALA A 49 10.28 -9.68 7.33
C ALA A 49 9.24 -9.06 6.39
N PHE A 50 9.68 -8.19 5.50
CA PHE A 50 8.83 -7.56 4.49
C PHE A 50 8.14 -8.60 3.59
N GLN A 51 8.93 -9.49 2.96
CA GLN A 51 8.38 -10.52 2.08
C GLN A 51 7.39 -11.44 2.79
N TYR A 52 7.70 -11.82 4.04
CA TYR A 52 6.79 -12.62 4.86
C TYR A 52 5.46 -11.90 5.09
N LEU A 53 5.49 -10.64 5.54
CA LEU A 53 4.28 -9.89 5.87
C LEU A 53 3.40 -9.64 4.63
N VAL A 54 4.00 -9.37 3.47
CA VAL A 54 3.26 -9.27 2.20
C VAL A 54 2.59 -10.58 1.83
N ASN A 55 3.30 -11.70 1.96
CA ASN A 55 2.72 -13.01 1.69
C ASN A 55 1.58 -13.32 2.67
N GLY A 56 1.70 -12.86 3.92
CA GLY A 56 0.66 -12.95 4.94
C GLY A 56 -0.63 -12.18 4.61
N LEU A 57 -0.62 -11.22 3.67
CA LEU A 57 -1.85 -10.57 3.17
C LEU A 57 -2.72 -11.53 2.35
N LYS A 58 -2.15 -12.66 1.91
CA LYS A 58 -2.85 -13.71 1.16
C LYS A 58 -3.32 -14.87 2.04
N ASP A 59 -3.03 -14.82 3.34
CA ASP A 59 -3.43 -15.85 4.30
C ASP A 59 -4.95 -16.06 4.26
N GLU A 60 -5.37 -17.28 4.56
CA GLU A 60 -6.78 -17.64 4.60
C GLU A 60 -7.47 -17.09 5.87
N ASP A 61 -6.70 -16.94 6.96
CA ASP A 61 -7.22 -16.37 8.20
C ASP A 61 -7.09 -14.85 8.23
N LYS A 62 -8.24 -14.19 8.43
CA LYS A 62 -8.36 -12.73 8.45
C LYS A 62 -7.55 -12.04 9.54
N TYR A 63 -7.33 -12.70 10.67
CA TYR A 63 -6.61 -12.12 11.79
C TYR A 63 -5.09 -12.21 11.56
N VAL A 64 -4.62 -13.23 10.84
CA VAL A 64 -3.25 -13.27 10.32
C VAL A 64 -3.02 -12.12 9.33
N CYS A 65 -3.92 -11.93 8.36
CA CYS A 65 -3.87 -10.81 7.42
C CYS A 65 -3.81 -9.46 8.15
N LYS A 66 -4.74 -9.22 9.09
CA LYS A 66 -4.77 -7.99 9.89
C LYS A 66 -3.45 -7.74 10.63
N SER A 67 -2.91 -8.77 11.27
CA SER A 67 -1.63 -8.67 12.00
C SER A 67 -0.45 -8.38 11.07
N CYS A 68 -0.51 -8.87 9.83
CA CYS A 68 0.50 -8.55 8.82
C CYS A 68 0.43 -7.09 8.39
N ILE A 69 -0.77 -6.52 8.22
CA ILE A 69 -0.97 -5.11 7.88
C ILE A 69 -0.44 -4.19 8.99
N GLU A 70 -0.84 -4.46 10.24
CA GLU A 70 -0.36 -3.71 11.40
C GLU A 70 1.17 -3.74 11.49
N SER A 71 1.77 -4.89 11.21
CA SER A 71 3.22 -5.06 11.22
C SER A 71 3.91 -4.41 10.02
N LEU A 72 3.28 -4.39 8.84
CA LEU A 72 3.76 -3.66 7.66
C LEU A 72 3.75 -2.16 7.91
N GLU A 73 2.74 -1.62 8.57
CA GLU A 73 2.69 -0.21 8.95
C GLU A 73 3.88 0.16 9.83
N VAL A 74 4.15 -0.64 10.86
CA VAL A 74 5.31 -0.44 11.75
C VAL A 74 6.63 -0.59 10.99
N LEU A 75 6.76 -1.60 10.13
CA LEU A 75 7.95 -1.83 9.31
C LEU A 75 8.17 -0.66 8.34
N SER A 76 7.12 -0.14 7.71
CA SER A 76 7.20 0.94 6.71
C SER A 76 7.82 2.23 7.27
N ALA A 77 7.68 2.45 8.58
CA ALA A 77 8.26 3.61 9.25
C ALA A 77 9.81 3.56 9.34
N ILE A 78 10.43 2.40 9.10
CA ILE A 78 11.88 2.20 9.16
C ILE A 78 12.51 1.82 7.81
N LEU A 79 11.72 1.67 6.75
CA LEU A 79 12.23 1.32 5.42
C LEU A 79 12.97 2.49 4.78
N ASN A 80 14.05 2.20 4.08
CA ASN A 80 14.69 3.18 3.20
C ASN A 80 13.83 3.41 1.93
N PRO A 81 14.08 4.48 1.16
CA PRO A 81 13.28 4.79 -0.03
C PRO A 81 13.22 3.67 -1.08
N ILE A 82 14.30 2.90 -1.25
CA ILE A 82 14.38 1.78 -2.21
C ILE A 82 13.45 0.65 -1.75
N GLN A 83 13.56 0.24 -0.48
CA GLN A 83 12.71 -0.78 0.11
C GLN A 83 11.23 -0.36 0.07
N LEU A 84 10.92 0.89 0.44
CA LEU A 84 9.56 1.41 0.39
C LEU A 84 8.98 1.40 -1.04
N GLU A 85 9.80 1.68 -2.05
CA GLU A 85 9.38 1.59 -3.45
C GLU A 85 9.04 0.16 -3.86
N GLU A 86 9.85 -0.82 -3.47
CA GLU A 86 9.55 -2.24 -3.68
C GLU A 86 8.25 -2.64 -2.98
N VAL A 87 8.06 -2.18 -1.73
CA VAL A 87 6.82 -2.42 -0.98
C VAL A 87 5.60 -1.93 -1.72
N PHE A 88 5.66 -0.67 -2.14
CA PHE A 88 4.58 -0.03 -2.87
C PHE A 88 4.27 -0.78 -4.18
N LYS A 89 5.29 -1.14 -4.97
CA LYS A 89 5.13 -1.89 -6.22
C LYS A 89 4.43 -3.23 -6.02
N VAL A 90 4.84 -3.97 -4.99
CA VAL A 90 4.26 -5.29 -4.69
C VAL A 90 2.80 -5.18 -4.26
N LEU A 91 2.49 -4.26 -3.33
CA LEU A 91 1.11 -4.04 -2.88
C LEU A 91 0.20 -3.55 -4.02
N LEU A 92 0.68 -2.62 -4.84
CA LEU A 92 -0.06 -2.11 -5.99
C LEU A 92 -0.37 -3.22 -6.99
N ASN A 93 0.61 -4.09 -7.27
CA ASN A 93 0.41 -5.24 -8.15
C ASN A 93 -0.60 -6.26 -7.59
N VAL A 94 -0.51 -6.55 -6.29
CA VAL A 94 -1.51 -7.41 -5.61
C VAL A 94 -2.91 -6.82 -5.76
N SER A 95 -3.08 -5.52 -5.49
CA SER A 95 -4.39 -4.85 -5.62
C SER A 95 -4.93 -4.88 -7.06
N LYS A 96 -4.07 -4.66 -8.06
CA LYS A 96 -4.44 -4.76 -9.49
C LYS A 96 -4.89 -6.18 -9.88
N ASN A 97 -4.24 -7.21 -9.34
CA ASN A 97 -4.63 -8.59 -9.61
C ASN A 97 -5.95 -8.96 -8.93
N LEU A 98 -6.20 -8.47 -7.72
CA LEU A 98 -7.47 -8.67 -7.01
C LEU A 98 -8.63 -7.98 -7.72
N MET A 99 -8.39 -6.83 -8.37
CA MET A 99 -9.40 -6.17 -9.19
C MET A 99 -9.92 -7.05 -10.34
N LYS A 100 -9.09 -7.95 -10.88
CA LYS A 100 -9.48 -8.89 -11.96
C LYS A 100 -10.28 -10.10 -11.46
N SER A 101 -10.34 -10.33 -10.15
CA SER A 101 -10.93 -11.52 -9.52
C SER A 101 -12.24 -11.17 -8.81
N TYR A 102 -13.37 -11.71 -9.28
CA TYR A 102 -14.71 -11.42 -8.73
C TYR A 102 -14.87 -11.82 -7.24
N ASN A 103 -14.19 -12.88 -6.78
CA ASN A 103 -14.46 -13.53 -5.48
C ASN A 103 -13.56 -13.11 -4.31
N SER A 104 -12.82 -12.00 -4.40
CA SER A 104 -11.74 -11.67 -3.44
C SER A 104 -11.96 -10.44 -2.55
N GLN A 105 -13.22 -10.05 -2.27
CA GLN A 105 -13.55 -8.78 -1.60
C GLN A 105 -12.80 -8.54 -0.27
N GLN A 106 -12.59 -9.59 0.52
CA GLN A 106 -11.87 -9.49 1.78
C GLN A 106 -10.36 -9.30 1.60
N LYS A 107 -9.73 -10.06 0.68
CA LYS A 107 -8.31 -9.88 0.36
C LYS A 107 -8.06 -8.50 -0.24
N ASP A 108 -9.05 -8.00 -0.98
CA ASP A 108 -9.04 -6.68 -1.58
C ASP A 108 -9.07 -5.56 -0.54
N SER A 109 -9.97 -5.63 0.46
CA SER A 109 -10.04 -4.63 1.53
C SER A 109 -8.75 -4.55 2.35
N GLU A 110 -8.15 -5.69 2.67
CA GLU A 110 -6.89 -5.75 3.42
C GLU A 110 -5.71 -5.17 2.62
N CYS A 111 -5.64 -5.43 1.31
CA CYS A 111 -4.63 -4.82 0.46
C CYS A 111 -4.77 -3.29 0.36
N ILE A 112 -6.01 -2.77 0.29
CA ILE A 112 -6.26 -1.32 0.28
C ILE A 112 -5.83 -0.66 1.60
N LYS A 113 -6.13 -1.28 2.75
CA LYS A 113 -5.66 -0.78 4.06
C LYS A 113 -4.13 -0.75 4.14
N ALA A 114 -3.45 -1.77 3.60
CA ALA A 114 -1.99 -1.79 3.57
C ALA A 114 -1.41 -0.65 2.71
N LEU A 115 -1.98 -0.42 1.51
CA LEU A 115 -1.60 0.71 0.65
C LEU A 115 -1.84 2.06 1.33
N GLN A 116 -2.94 2.18 2.07
CA GLN A 116 -3.28 3.36 2.83
C GLN A 116 -2.28 3.61 3.97
N ALA A 117 -1.92 2.57 4.73
CA ALA A 117 -0.99 2.67 5.85
C ALA A 117 0.39 3.22 5.42
N ILE A 118 0.88 2.81 4.24
CA ILE A 118 2.15 3.30 3.71
C ILE A 118 2.04 4.64 2.98
N SER A 119 0.83 5.12 2.68
CA SER A 119 0.60 6.28 1.81
C SER A 119 1.28 7.56 2.32
N VAL A 120 1.36 7.74 3.64
CA VAL A 120 2.01 8.88 4.29
C VAL A 120 3.53 8.96 4.05
N LYS A 121 4.15 7.86 3.59
CA LYS A 121 5.58 7.78 3.26
C LYS A 121 5.86 7.82 1.77
N LEU A 122 4.85 7.71 0.93
CA LEU A 122 5.01 7.69 -0.53
C LEU A 122 5.48 9.04 -1.05
N ASN A 123 6.34 9.02 -2.06
CA ASN A 123 6.71 10.21 -2.82
C ASN A 123 5.57 10.66 -3.76
N ASP A 124 5.72 11.82 -4.39
CA ASP A 124 4.67 12.45 -5.20
C ASP A 124 4.22 11.55 -6.37
N HIS A 125 5.17 10.90 -7.03
CA HIS A 125 4.89 10.00 -8.13
C HIS A 125 4.14 8.75 -7.67
N GLN A 126 4.56 8.15 -6.56
CA GLN A 126 3.91 6.98 -5.96
C GLN A 126 2.50 7.32 -5.46
N LEU A 127 2.30 8.49 -4.84
CA LEU A 127 0.96 8.96 -4.45
C LEU A 127 0.05 9.14 -5.66
N TYR A 128 0.54 9.74 -6.74
CA TYR A 128 -0.21 9.85 -7.99
C TYR A 128 -0.66 8.48 -8.51
N LEU A 129 0.25 7.49 -8.57
CA LEU A 129 -0.06 6.14 -9.01
C LEU A 129 -1.07 5.44 -8.09
N LEU A 130 -0.99 5.67 -6.78
CA LEU A 130 -1.95 5.15 -5.82
C LEU A 130 -3.35 5.72 -6.07
N VAL A 131 -3.47 7.04 -6.21
CA VAL A 131 -4.76 7.70 -6.47
C VAL A 131 -5.36 7.26 -7.79
N GLU A 132 -4.55 7.21 -8.85
CA GLU A 132 -4.99 6.74 -10.17
C GLU A 132 -5.59 5.33 -10.07
N HIS A 133 -4.90 4.41 -9.41
CA HIS A 133 -5.37 3.05 -9.17
C HIS A 133 -6.65 3.00 -8.32
N LEU A 134 -6.73 3.77 -7.23
CA LEU A 134 -7.93 3.82 -6.37
C LEU A 134 -9.15 4.37 -7.12
N LEU A 135 -8.97 5.38 -7.98
CA LEU A 135 -10.04 5.94 -8.81
C LEU A 135 -10.49 4.95 -9.89
N GLU A 136 -9.56 4.27 -10.59
CA GLU A 136 -9.90 3.20 -11.53
C GLU A 136 -10.69 2.09 -10.84
N LYS A 137 -10.25 1.70 -9.65
CA LYS A 137 -10.91 0.69 -8.84
C LYS A 137 -12.30 1.13 -8.41
N ALA A 138 -12.49 2.38 -7.98
CA ALA A 138 -13.79 2.92 -7.59
C ALA A 138 -14.79 2.89 -8.76
N LYS A 139 -14.33 3.11 -10.00
CA LYS A 139 -15.16 2.99 -11.21
C LYS A 139 -15.56 1.55 -11.51
N HIS A 140 -14.63 0.61 -11.36
CA HIS A 140 -14.87 -0.80 -11.70
C HIS A 140 -15.66 -1.55 -10.63
N ARG A 141 -15.29 -1.36 -9.35
CA ARG A 141 -15.88 -2.01 -8.19
C ARG A 141 -15.90 -1.03 -7.01
N PRO A 142 -16.99 -0.28 -6.83
CA PRO A 142 -17.18 0.57 -5.67
C PRO A 142 -17.10 -0.26 -4.38
N THR A 143 -16.16 0.06 -3.49
CA THR A 143 -16.11 -0.53 -2.15
C THR A 143 -15.94 0.57 -1.12
N VAL A 144 -16.52 0.39 0.06
CA VAL A 144 -16.37 1.33 1.19
C VAL A 144 -14.88 1.56 1.50
N TYR A 145 -14.05 0.53 1.42
CA TYR A 145 -12.61 0.65 1.67
C TYR A 145 -11.88 1.52 0.63
N THR A 146 -12.25 1.41 -0.66
CA THR A 146 -11.68 2.27 -1.70
C THR A 146 -12.04 3.73 -1.47
N TYR A 147 -13.30 4.00 -1.11
CA TYR A 147 -13.75 5.37 -0.81
C TYR A 147 -13.09 5.91 0.46
N ASN A 148 -13.02 5.12 1.53
CA ASN A 148 -12.35 5.49 2.77
C ASN A 148 -10.87 5.84 2.52
N ALA A 149 -10.17 5.01 1.73
CA ALA A 149 -8.78 5.28 1.38
C ALA A 149 -8.59 6.60 0.65
N LEU A 150 -9.52 6.98 -0.25
CA LEU A 150 -9.49 8.28 -0.94
C LEU A 150 -9.88 9.44 -0.01
N SER A 151 -10.88 9.26 0.85
CA SER A 151 -11.38 10.32 1.74
C SER A 151 -10.45 10.63 2.92
N GLU A 152 -9.69 9.63 3.38
CA GLU A 152 -8.74 9.78 4.49
C GLU A 152 -7.39 10.39 4.04
N MET A 153 -7.19 10.58 2.72
CA MET A 153 -6.01 11.29 2.23
C MET A 153 -6.01 12.74 2.71
N SER A 154 -4.86 13.19 3.21
CA SER A 154 -4.73 14.56 3.69
C SER A 154 -4.78 15.58 2.56
N LYS A 155 -5.13 16.84 2.89
CA LYS A 155 -5.09 17.96 1.94
C LYS A 155 -3.72 18.11 1.27
N ASP A 156 -2.64 17.86 2.02
CA ASP A 156 -1.28 17.89 1.47
C ASP A 156 -1.04 16.79 0.43
N MET A 157 -1.48 15.55 0.71
CA MET A 157 -1.38 14.46 -0.25
C MET A 157 -2.14 14.77 -1.54
N TRP A 158 -3.35 15.30 -1.44
CA TRP A 158 -4.12 15.74 -2.62
C TRP A 158 -3.42 16.87 -3.39
N LYS A 159 -2.83 17.85 -2.69
CA LYS A 159 -2.04 18.91 -3.33
C LYS A 159 -0.86 18.34 -4.12
N ARG A 160 -0.12 17.39 -3.53
CA ARG A 160 1.02 16.72 -4.18
C ARG A 160 0.59 15.95 -5.44
N VAL A 161 -0.57 15.27 -5.38
CA VAL A 161 -1.17 14.57 -6.53
C VAL A 161 -1.55 15.57 -7.64
N ILE A 162 -2.25 16.65 -7.31
CA ILE A 162 -2.66 17.69 -8.29
C ILE A 162 -1.45 18.31 -8.97
N ILE A 163 -0.40 18.68 -8.22
CA ILE A 163 0.84 19.22 -8.80
C ILE A 163 1.48 18.22 -9.76
N THR A 164 1.49 16.94 -9.41
CA THR A 164 2.03 15.87 -10.25
C THR A 164 1.25 15.73 -11.56
N VAL A 165 -0.08 15.81 -11.50
CA VAL A 165 -0.95 15.80 -12.68
C VAL A 165 -0.64 16.99 -13.59
N LEU A 166 -0.62 18.21 -13.04
CA LEU A 166 -0.36 19.43 -13.82
C LEU A 166 0.99 19.40 -14.52
N LYS A 167 2.05 18.94 -13.83
CA LYS A 167 3.38 18.77 -14.44
C LYS A 167 3.36 17.76 -15.60
N LYS A 168 2.64 16.65 -15.43
CA LYS A 168 2.49 15.64 -16.48
C LYS A 168 1.74 16.18 -17.69
N GLU A 169 0.69 16.96 -17.47
CA GLU A 169 -0.09 17.61 -18.54
C GLU A 169 0.71 18.69 -19.26
N GLU A 170 1.45 19.53 -18.55
CA GLU A 170 2.31 20.56 -19.16
C GLU A 170 3.37 19.92 -20.06
N ASN A 171 4.05 18.87 -19.57
CA ASN A 171 5.03 18.14 -20.35
C ASN A 171 4.40 17.48 -21.59
N GLN A 172 3.20 16.90 -21.46
CA GLN A 172 2.50 16.27 -22.58
C GLN A 172 1.95 17.29 -23.59
N ASN A 173 1.53 18.47 -23.15
CA ASN A 173 1.05 19.55 -24.02
C ASN A 173 2.19 20.15 -24.86
N LYS A 174 3.43 20.12 -24.37
CA LYS A 174 4.63 20.43 -25.17
C LYS A 174 4.90 19.39 -26.26
N LEU A 175 4.32 18.18 -26.15
CA LEU A 175 4.55 17.04 -27.03
C LEU A 175 3.38 16.74 -28.01
N MET A 176 2.23 17.42 -27.91
CA MET A 176 0.98 17.03 -28.61
C MET A 176 0.31 18.16 -29.43
N ASN A 177 -0.31 17.81 -30.56
CA ASN A 177 -1.13 18.69 -31.41
C ASN A 177 -2.60 18.83 -30.94
N LYS A 178 -3.27 19.94 -31.34
CA LYS A 178 -4.60 20.42 -30.86
C LYS A 178 -5.71 19.37 -30.71
N ASP A 179 -5.87 18.42 -31.63
CA ASP A 179 -7.00 17.47 -31.61
C ASP A 179 -6.92 16.39 -30.51
N SER A 180 -5.72 16.17 -29.98
CA SER A 180 -5.50 15.24 -28.86
C SER A 180 -5.77 15.88 -27.49
N GLN A 181 -5.78 17.21 -27.41
CA GLN A 181 -6.08 17.94 -26.19
C GLN A 181 -7.55 17.80 -25.81
N THR A 182 -8.48 17.98 -26.76
CA THR A 182 -9.94 18.04 -26.53
C THR A 182 -10.56 16.77 -25.91
N LYS A 183 -10.13 15.56 -26.30
CA LYS A 183 -10.64 14.31 -25.70
C LYS A 183 -10.23 14.13 -24.24
N LYS A 184 -9.12 14.74 -23.81
CA LYS A 184 -8.53 14.51 -22.49
C LYS A 184 -9.02 15.48 -21.43
N TRP A 185 -9.34 16.72 -21.81
CA TRP A 185 -10.01 17.69 -20.93
C TRP A 185 -11.26 17.07 -20.29
N ASN A 186 -12.06 16.29 -21.03
CA ASN A 186 -13.25 15.64 -20.49
C ASN A 186 -12.99 14.66 -19.32
N TYR A 187 -11.84 13.96 -19.29
CA TYR A 187 -11.53 13.02 -18.21
C TYR A 187 -11.07 13.74 -16.92
N TRP A 188 -10.26 14.78 -17.06
CA TRP A 188 -9.77 15.56 -15.92
C TRP A 188 -10.79 16.56 -15.42
N HIS A 189 -11.68 17.05 -16.28
CA HIS A 189 -12.84 17.83 -15.86
C HIS A 189 -13.75 17.00 -14.96
N LEU A 190 -13.89 15.69 -15.21
CA LEU A 190 -14.65 14.77 -14.34
C LEU A 190 -13.93 14.51 -13.01
N VAL A 191 -12.61 14.37 -12.99
CA VAL A 191 -11.83 14.26 -11.74
C VAL A 191 -11.89 15.55 -10.94
N TYR A 192 -11.79 16.70 -11.61
CA TYR A 192 -11.92 18.03 -11.01
C TYR A 192 -13.33 18.27 -10.46
N PHE A 193 -14.38 17.83 -11.19
CA PHE A 193 -15.76 17.85 -10.70
C PHE A 193 -15.96 16.96 -9.47
N TRP A 194 -15.35 15.77 -9.46
CA TRP A 194 -15.41 14.85 -8.33
C TRP A 194 -14.69 15.43 -7.11
N LEU A 195 -13.55 16.11 -7.31
CA LEU A 195 -12.84 16.83 -6.25
C LEU A 195 -13.65 18.02 -5.70
N ILE A 196 -14.35 18.79 -6.54
CA ILE A 196 -15.24 19.87 -6.09
C ILE A 196 -16.42 19.34 -5.26
N LEU A 197 -16.98 18.18 -5.63
CA LEU A 197 -18.11 17.56 -4.94
C LEU A 197 -17.73 16.87 -3.62
N VAL A 198 -16.46 16.48 -3.45
CA VAL A 198 -15.97 15.81 -2.23
C VAL A 198 -15.46 16.81 -1.18
N PHE A 199 -15.06 18.02 -1.60
CA PHE A 199 -14.42 19.02 -0.74
C PHE A 199 -15.26 20.30 -0.48
N ASN A 200 -16.53 20.35 -0.91
CA ASN A 200 -17.54 21.34 -0.51
C ASN A 200 -18.73 20.64 0.13
#